data_AF-A0A519VN14-F1
#
_entry.id   AF-A0A519VN14-F1
#
_cell.length_a   1.000
_cell.length_b   1.000
_cell.length_c   1.000
_cell.angle_alpha   90.00
_cell.angle_beta   90.00
_cell.angle_gamma   90.00
#
_symmetry.space_group_name_H-M   'P 1'
#
loop_
_entity.id
_entity.type
_entity.pdbx_description
1 polymer ?
#
loop_
_entity_poly.entity_id
_entity_poly.type
_entity_poly.pdbx_seq_one_letter_code
_entity_poly.pdbx_strand_id
1 'polypeptide(L)'
;MEHTEMVTTIHQLFKAIEQMIPVYLKNPKDQCISNGNLAVCIIDEDGNIYGKMFGENRQRLRQSYKVAWIKASQVWLTGVKTGEYEQMVFNKLVDENANGIEAPDLIGWEGGQPLKLKDGKKLAVGFSGFRGTSDLEIMVKALNKIEQNEIL
;
A
#
# COMPACT_ATOMS: atom_id res chain seq x y z
N MET A 1 -18.02 5.77 -11.76
CA MET A 1 -17.51 4.46 -12.19
C MET A 1 -18.49 3.45 -11.68
N GLU A 2 -19.11 2.70 -12.57
CA GLU A 2 -19.78 1.48 -12.13
C GLU A 2 -18.74 0.63 -11.38
N HIS A 3 -19.12 -0.04 -10.30
CA HIS A 3 -18.24 -0.87 -9.46
C HIS A 3 -17.25 -1.75 -10.27
N THR A 4 -17.68 -2.22 -11.43
CA THR A 4 -16.88 -2.98 -12.42
C THR A 4 -15.62 -2.25 -12.90
N GLU A 5 -15.70 -0.94 -13.16
CA GLU A 5 -14.55 -0.15 -13.62
C GLU A 5 -13.49 -0.03 -12.50
N MET A 6 -13.90 0.14 -11.24
CA MET A 6 -12.97 0.23 -10.09
C MET A 6 -12.22 -1.08 -9.89
N VAL A 7 -12.96 -2.20 -9.89
CA VAL A 7 -12.37 -3.53 -9.82
C VAL A 7 -11.35 -3.75 -10.94
N THR A 8 -11.66 -3.26 -12.16
CA THR A 8 -10.74 -3.36 -13.30
C THR A 8 -9.46 -2.56 -13.08
N THR A 9 -9.57 -1.29 -12.67
CA THR A 9 -8.41 -0.45 -12.33
C THR A 9 -7.53 -1.08 -11.25
N ILE A 10 -8.15 -1.63 -10.21
CA ILE A 10 -7.43 -2.27 -9.10
C ILE A 10 -6.72 -3.55 -9.55
N HIS A 11 -7.34 -4.37 -10.39
CA HIS A 11 -6.66 -5.52 -10.99
C HIS A 11 -5.48 -5.11 -11.88
N GLN A 12 -5.62 -4.03 -12.65
CA GLN A 12 -4.52 -3.48 -13.44
C GLN A 12 -3.37 -2.98 -12.56
N LEU A 13 -3.66 -2.31 -11.43
CA LEU A 13 -2.65 -1.92 -10.44
C LEU A 13 -1.89 -3.15 -9.92
N PHE A 14 -2.60 -4.19 -9.48
CA PHE A 14 -1.96 -5.41 -9.00
C PHE A 14 -1.08 -6.07 -10.05
N LYS A 15 -1.53 -6.12 -11.31
CA LYS A 15 -0.74 -6.67 -12.42
C LYS A 15 0.51 -5.84 -12.68
N ALA A 16 0.40 -4.51 -12.68
CA ALA A 16 1.54 -3.61 -12.87
C ALA A 16 2.58 -3.76 -11.76
N ILE A 17 2.13 -3.83 -10.49
CA ILE A 17 3.00 -4.10 -9.34
C ILE A 17 3.71 -5.44 -9.51
N GLU A 18 2.97 -6.50 -9.85
CA GLU A 18 3.52 -7.85 -10.04
C GLU A 18 4.66 -7.88 -11.06
N GLN A 19 4.48 -7.19 -12.18
CA GLN A 19 5.50 -7.08 -13.23
C GLN A 19 6.76 -6.32 -12.78
N MET A 20 6.62 -5.39 -11.83
CA MET A 20 7.74 -4.59 -11.31
C MET A 20 8.52 -5.30 -10.21
N ILE A 21 7.89 -6.21 -9.44
CA ILE A 21 8.51 -6.92 -8.30
C ILE A 21 9.90 -7.51 -8.63
N PRO A 22 10.12 -8.23 -9.76
CA PRO A 22 11.43 -8.78 -10.09
C PRO A 22 12.53 -7.73 -10.24
N VAL A 23 12.21 -6.49 -10.63
CA VAL A 23 13.18 -5.40 -10.74
C VAL A 23 13.63 -4.93 -9.37
N TYR A 24 12.69 -4.75 -8.43
CA TYR A 24 12.99 -4.36 -7.05
C TYR A 24 13.75 -5.46 -6.29
N LEU A 25 13.44 -6.73 -6.53
CA LEU A 25 14.14 -7.87 -5.92
C LEU A 25 15.62 -7.98 -6.32
N LYS A 26 16.07 -7.32 -7.40
CA LYS A 26 17.49 -7.24 -7.74
C LYS A 26 18.29 -6.42 -6.73
N ASN A 27 17.63 -5.57 -5.93
CA ASN A 27 18.27 -4.86 -4.83
C ASN A 27 18.34 -5.77 -3.58
N PRO A 28 19.54 -6.13 -3.10
CA PRO A 28 19.67 -7.00 -1.94
C PRO A 28 19.00 -6.46 -0.67
N LYS A 29 18.92 -5.12 -0.52
CA LYS A 29 18.27 -4.49 0.64
C LYS A 29 16.75 -4.66 0.65
N ASP A 30 16.14 -4.79 -0.52
CA ASP A 30 14.70 -5.04 -0.66
C ASP A 30 14.41 -6.54 -0.57
N GLN A 31 15.27 -7.37 -1.19
CA GLN A 31 15.15 -8.82 -1.15
C GLN A 31 15.24 -9.38 0.29
N CYS A 32 16.17 -8.89 1.11
CA CYS A 32 16.43 -9.48 2.42
C CYS A 32 15.30 -9.28 3.45
N ILE A 33 14.37 -8.34 3.23
CA ILE A 33 13.30 -8.01 4.18
C ILE A 33 12.25 -9.12 4.26
N SER A 34 11.83 -9.64 3.10
CA SER A 34 10.74 -10.61 3.02
C SER A 34 11.07 -11.84 2.17
N ASN A 35 12.25 -11.87 1.56
CA ASN A 35 12.66 -12.89 0.60
C ASN A 35 11.61 -13.11 -0.50
N GLY A 36 11.08 -12.01 -1.05
CA GLY A 36 10.06 -12.03 -2.11
C GLY A 36 8.63 -12.33 -1.65
N ASN A 37 8.32 -12.27 -0.35
CA ASN A 37 6.97 -12.46 0.18
C ASN A 37 6.32 -11.12 0.52
N LEU A 38 5.58 -10.58 -0.44
CA LEU A 38 5.09 -9.21 -0.45
C LEU A 38 3.56 -9.20 -0.37
N ALA A 39 2.99 -8.08 0.03
CA ALA A 39 1.55 -7.91 0.04
C ALA A 39 1.15 -6.46 -0.22
N VAL A 40 0.00 -6.30 -0.88
CA VAL A 40 -0.63 -5.00 -1.14
C VAL A 40 -2.08 -5.07 -0.68
N CYS A 41 -2.51 -4.01 0.02
CA CYS A 41 -3.89 -3.74 0.38
C CYS A 41 -4.29 -2.38 -0.20
N ILE A 42 -5.49 -2.29 -0.78
CA ILE A 42 -6.08 -1.09 -1.35
C ILE A 42 -7.48 -0.96 -0.77
N ILE A 43 -7.83 0.24 -0.28
CA ILE A 43 -9.16 0.59 0.21
C ILE A 43 -9.65 1.77 -0.63
N ASP A 44 -10.83 1.65 -1.25
CA ASP A 44 -11.45 2.74 -2.02
C ASP A 44 -12.27 3.69 -1.12
N GLU A 45 -12.84 4.73 -1.71
CA GLU A 45 -13.59 5.77 -0.99
C GLU A 45 -14.88 5.23 -0.34
N ASP A 46 -15.44 4.15 -0.88
CA ASP A 46 -16.63 3.49 -0.36
C ASP A 46 -16.31 2.46 0.73
N GLY A 47 -15.01 2.26 1.02
CA GLY A 47 -14.54 1.31 2.03
C GLY A 47 -14.42 -0.13 1.53
N ASN A 48 -14.50 -0.38 0.21
CA ASN A 48 -14.22 -1.71 -0.32
C ASN A 48 -12.73 -2.01 -0.24
N ILE A 49 -12.41 -3.25 0.16
CA ILE A 49 -11.04 -3.69 0.41
C ILE A 49 -10.61 -4.70 -0.66
N TYR A 50 -9.42 -4.47 -1.20
CA TYR A 50 -8.82 -5.30 -2.23
C TYR A 50 -7.40 -5.68 -1.80
N GLY A 51 -7.07 -6.96 -1.89
CA GLY A 51 -5.79 -7.48 -1.42
C GLY A 51 -5.13 -8.44 -2.40
N LYS A 52 -3.81 -8.34 -2.53
CA LYS A 52 -3.01 -9.34 -3.25
C LYS A 52 -1.71 -9.63 -2.51
N MET A 53 -1.36 -10.91 -2.44
CA MET A 53 -0.12 -11.42 -1.87
C MET A 53 0.75 -11.97 -3.00
N PHE A 54 2.06 -11.75 -2.94
CA PHE A 54 3.04 -12.19 -3.94
C PHE A 54 4.14 -13.01 -3.28
N GLY A 55 4.39 -14.22 -3.76
CA GLY A 55 5.37 -15.15 -3.20
C GLY A 55 4.75 -16.51 -2.86
N GLU A 56 5.52 -17.37 -2.18
CA GLU A 56 5.13 -18.77 -1.97
C GLU A 56 5.03 -19.15 -0.48
N ASN A 57 5.68 -18.41 0.42
CA ASN A 57 5.69 -18.71 1.84
C ASN A 57 4.42 -18.17 2.52
N ARG A 58 3.38 -19.01 2.59
CA ARG A 58 2.05 -18.64 3.13
C ARG A 58 2.09 -17.97 4.50
N GLN A 59 2.94 -18.42 5.42
CA GLN A 59 3.08 -17.84 6.75
C GLN A 59 3.62 -16.42 6.69
N ARG A 60 4.66 -16.18 5.86
CA ARG A 60 5.21 -14.85 5.61
C ARG A 60 4.21 -13.95 4.89
N LEU A 61 3.51 -14.47 3.89
CA LEU A 61 2.49 -13.72 3.14
C LEU A 61 1.35 -13.23 4.05
N ARG A 62 0.85 -14.08 4.95
CA ARG A 62 -0.16 -13.69 5.95
C ARG A 62 0.33 -12.51 6.80
N GLN A 63 1.59 -12.56 7.24
CA GLN A 63 2.17 -11.48 8.04
C GLN A 63 2.35 -10.20 7.23
N SER A 64 2.89 -10.29 6.00
CA SER A 64 3.01 -9.15 5.10
C SER A 64 1.65 -8.52 4.81
N TYR A 65 0.61 -9.32 4.58
CA TYR A 65 -0.73 -8.80 4.33
C TYR A 65 -1.35 -8.12 5.55
N LYS A 66 -1.16 -8.67 6.76
CA LYS A 66 -1.55 -7.98 8.01
C LYS A 66 -0.96 -6.57 8.06
N VAL A 67 0.34 -6.43 7.80
CA VAL A 67 1.03 -5.14 7.82
C VAL A 67 0.53 -4.22 6.70
N ALA A 68 0.36 -4.73 5.48
CA ALA A 68 -0.17 -3.96 4.36
C ALA A 68 -1.59 -3.44 4.64
N TRP A 69 -2.45 -4.26 5.26
CA TRP A 69 -3.79 -3.89 5.65
C TRP A 69 -3.80 -2.79 6.72
N ILE A 70 -3.00 -2.92 7.78
CA ILE A 70 -2.88 -1.88 8.82
C ILE A 70 -2.45 -0.54 8.19
N LYS A 71 -1.42 -0.57 7.32
CA LYS A 71 -0.94 0.62 6.61
C LYS A 71 -2.05 1.26 5.76
N ALA A 72 -2.77 0.49 4.97
CA ALA A 72 -3.86 0.98 4.14
C ALA A 72 -5.02 1.54 4.99
N SER A 73 -5.38 0.86 6.08
CA SER A 73 -6.43 1.30 7.00
C SER A 73 -6.08 2.62 7.68
N GLN A 74 -4.84 2.77 8.16
CA GLN A 74 -4.37 4.03 8.74
C GLN A 74 -4.43 5.17 7.73
N VAL A 75 -4.01 4.94 6.48
CA VAL A 75 -4.15 5.94 5.40
C VAL A 75 -5.61 6.25 5.11
N TRP A 76 -6.50 5.25 5.11
CA TRP A 76 -7.92 5.46 4.86
C TRP A 76 -8.57 6.34 5.93
N LEU A 77 -8.21 6.14 7.19
CA LEU A 77 -8.72 6.93 8.33
C LEU A 77 -8.13 8.35 8.42
N THR A 78 -6.91 8.56 7.93
CA THR A 78 -6.16 9.80 8.17
C THR A 78 -5.95 10.63 6.90
N GLY A 79 -5.94 9.99 5.74
CA GLY A 79 -5.51 10.58 4.47
C GLY A 79 -4.00 10.85 4.38
N VAL A 80 -3.21 10.39 5.35
CA VAL A 80 -1.78 10.73 5.50
C VAL A 80 -0.92 9.48 5.31
N LYS A 81 0.32 9.64 4.83
CA LYS A 81 1.26 8.51 4.74
C LYS A 81 1.61 8.00 6.13
N THR A 82 1.83 6.70 6.28
CA THR A 82 2.03 6.08 7.61
C THR A 82 3.20 6.67 8.40
N GLY A 83 4.34 6.89 7.74
CA GLY A 83 5.51 7.51 8.38
C GLY A 83 5.35 8.99 8.69
N GLU A 84 4.55 9.73 7.90
CA GLU A 84 4.23 11.13 8.18
C GLU A 84 3.26 11.24 9.36
N TYR A 85 2.27 10.35 9.44
CA TYR A 85 1.31 10.32 10.54
C TYR A 85 1.97 9.99 11.89
N GLU A 86 2.91 9.05 11.92
CA GLU A 86 3.70 8.78 13.14
C GLU A 86 4.42 10.05 13.61
N GLN A 87 5.07 10.78 12.70
CA GLN A 87 5.73 12.04 13.05
C GLN A 87 4.73 13.07 13.60
N MET A 88 3.51 13.12 13.08
CA MET A 88 2.46 14.01 13.60
C MET A 88 2.08 13.65 15.04
N VAL A 89 1.92 12.36 15.35
CA VAL A 89 1.60 11.88 16.71
C VAL A 89 2.77 12.19 17.67
N PHE A 90 4.01 11.83 17.32
CA PHE A 90 5.17 12.07 18.19
C PHE A 90 5.46 13.55 18.41
N ASN A 91 5.18 14.41 17.42
CA ASN A 91 5.31 15.86 17.55
C ASN A 91 4.08 16.52 18.19
N LYS A 92 3.10 15.74 18.66
CA LYS A 92 1.86 16.22 19.30
C LYS A 92 1.03 17.16 18.42
N LEU A 93 1.15 16.99 17.09
CA LEU A 93 0.26 17.65 16.12
C LEU A 93 -1.09 16.93 16.02
N VAL A 94 -1.09 15.65 16.40
CA VAL A 94 -2.27 14.78 16.49
C VAL A 94 -2.16 14.04 17.83
N ASP A 95 -3.27 13.90 18.54
CA ASP A 95 -3.29 13.19 19.83
C ASP A 95 -3.04 11.69 19.65
N GLU A 96 -2.51 11.05 20.68
CA GLU A 96 -2.46 9.59 20.74
C GLU A 96 -3.89 9.02 20.67
N ASN A 97 -4.08 7.94 19.89
CA ASN A 97 -5.38 7.32 19.60
C ASN A 97 -6.37 8.19 18.80
N ALA A 98 -5.94 9.34 18.27
CA ALA A 98 -6.73 10.06 17.30
C ALA A 98 -7.07 9.17 16.09
N ASN A 99 -8.18 9.50 15.43
CA ASN A 99 -8.71 8.74 14.28
C ASN A 99 -9.06 7.27 14.62
N GLY A 100 -9.15 6.91 15.90
CA GLY A 100 -9.49 5.55 16.36
C GLY A 100 -8.35 4.54 16.19
N ILE A 101 -7.11 5.00 16.06
CA ILE A 101 -5.94 4.14 15.84
C ILE A 101 -5.21 3.95 17.16
N GLU A 102 -5.52 2.86 17.85
CA GLU A 102 -4.88 2.51 19.14
C GLU A 102 -3.59 1.71 18.93
N ALA A 103 -2.70 1.70 19.93
CA ALA A 103 -1.61 0.74 19.94
C ALA A 103 -2.17 -0.70 20.15
N PRO A 104 -1.72 -1.72 19.38
CA PRO A 104 -0.54 -1.74 18.50
C PRO A 104 -0.85 -1.50 17.01
N ASP A 105 -2.03 -0.99 16.66
CA ASP A 105 -2.46 -0.76 15.27
C ASP A 105 -1.86 0.51 14.65
N LEU A 106 -1.31 1.43 15.46
CA LEU A 106 -0.48 2.54 14.98
C LEU A 106 0.81 1.99 14.34
N ILE A 107 0.97 2.20 13.02
CA ILE A 107 2.20 1.90 12.29
C ILE A 107 2.87 3.19 11.83
N GLY A 108 4.14 3.37 12.20
CA GLY A 108 4.97 4.46 11.70
C GLY A 108 5.97 4.11 10.60
N TRP A 109 6.12 2.83 10.31
CA TRP A 109 6.95 2.37 9.22
C TRP A 109 6.31 2.79 7.89
N GLU A 110 7.11 3.36 6.99
CA GLU A 110 6.69 3.74 5.64
C GLU A 110 6.09 2.55 4.84
N GLY A 111 5.22 2.88 3.88
CA GLY A 111 4.63 1.92 2.94
C GLY A 111 3.11 2.06 2.80
N GLY A 112 2.46 2.89 3.62
CA GLY A 112 1.09 3.35 3.36
C GLY A 112 1.08 4.78 2.81
N GLN A 113 0.26 5.04 1.79
CA GLN A 113 0.05 6.38 1.23
C GLN A 113 -1.29 6.52 0.51
N PRO A 114 -1.84 7.73 0.36
CA PRO A 114 -2.94 7.97 -0.56
C PRO A 114 -2.42 7.95 -2.00
N LEU A 115 -3.21 7.39 -2.90
CA LEU A 115 -3.08 7.55 -4.35
C LEU A 115 -4.31 8.31 -4.86
N LYS A 116 -4.13 9.05 -5.95
CA LYS A 116 -5.21 9.80 -6.62
C LYS A 116 -5.26 9.40 -8.08
N LEU A 117 -6.41 8.88 -8.50
CA LEU A 117 -6.68 8.58 -9.90
C LEU A 117 -6.89 9.88 -10.70
N LYS A 118 -6.73 9.81 -12.03
CA LYS A 118 -6.97 10.93 -12.96
C LYS A 118 -8.35 11.57 -12.83
N ASP A 119 -9.36 10.78 -12.52
CA ASP A 119 -10.74 11.26 -12.34
C ASP A 119 -10.97 11.92 -10.97
N GLY A 120 -9.94 11.96 -10.12
CA GLY A 120 -9.95 12.61 -8.82
C GLY A 120 -10.21 11.69 -7.64
N LYS A 121 -10.66 10.44 -7.88
CA LYS A 121 -10.92 9.49 -6.79
C LYS A 121 -9.65 9.14 -6.04
N LYS A 122 -9.78 8.89 -4.74
CA LYS A 122 -8.67 8.51 -3.87
C LYS A 122 -8.68 7.02 -3.57
N LEU A 123 -7.49 6.45 -3.48
CA LEU A 123 -7.26 5.11 -2.96
C LEU A 123 -6.34 5.21 -1.74
N ALA A 124 -6.71 4.58 -0.65
CA ALA A 124 -5.80 4.37 0.48
C ALA A 124 -5.06 3.05 0.25
N VAL A 125 -3.74 3.11 0.10
CA VAL A 125 -2.95 1.93 -0.25
C VAL A 125 -1.88 1.65 0.78
N GLY A 126 -1.61 0.37 1.00
CA GLY A 126 -0.56 -0.14 1.85
C GLY A 126 0.19 -1.26 1.16
N PHE A 127 1.52 -1.16 1.13
CA PHE A 127 2.43 -2.19 0.66
C PHE A 127 3.29 -2.66 1.83
N SER A 128 3.57 -3.96 1.89
CA SER A 128 4.55 -4.51 2.81
C SER A 128 5.42 -5.57 2.14
N GLY A 129 6.74 -5.42 2.29
CA GLY A 129 7.70 -6.49 2.07
C GLY A 129 9.00 -6.07 1.41
N PHE A 130 9.12 -4.82 0.96
CA PHE A 130 10.40 -4.17 0.64
C PHE A 130 10.75 -3.13 1.70
N ARG A 131 11.78 -2.31 1.43
CA ARG A 131 12.01 -1.09 2.23
C ARG A 131 10.83 -0.15 2.04
N GLY A 132 10.49 0.59 3.08
CA GLY A 132 9.36 1.53 3.04
C GLY A 132 9.38 2.50 1.85
N THR A 133 10.54 3.02 1.49
CA THR A 133 10.70 3.87 0.30
C THR A 133 10.35 3.15 -1.01
N SER A 134 10.74 1.88 -1.14
CA SER A 134 10.42 1.05 -2.30
C SER A 134 8.96 0.59 -2.32
N ASP A 135 8.38 0.29 -1.14
CA ASP A 135 6.95 0.03 -0.94
C ASP A 135 6.10 1.21 -1.47
N LEU A 136 6.49 2.45 -1.14
CA LEU A 136 5.80 3.66 -1.60
C LEU A 136 6.02 3.90 -3.11
N GLU A 137 7.26 3.79 -3.57
CA GLU A 137 7.64 4.09 -4.95
C GLU A 137 6.95 3.17 -5.97
N ILE A 138 6.92 1.86 -5.72
CA ILE A 138 6.34 0.88 -6.64
C ILE A 138 4.85 1.12 -6.86
N MET A 139 4.11 1.55 -5.83
CA MET A 139 2.67 1.86 -5.94
C MET A 139 2.42 3.09 -6.82
N VAL A 140 3.22 4.15 -6.68
CA VAL A 140 3.13 5.35 -7.53
C VAL A 140 3.47 5.01 -8.98
N LYS A 141 4.55 4.24 -9.20
CA LYS A 141 4.96 3.82 -10.54
C LYS A 141 3.92 2.92 -11.21
N ALA A 142 3.33 1.99 -10.46
CA ALA A 142 2.25 1.14 -10.96
C ALA A 142 1.04 1.96 -11.39
N LEU A 143 0.61 2.94 -10.59
CA LEU A 143 -0.48 3.84 -10.95
C LEU A 143 -0.16 4.62 -12.23
N ASN A 144 1.01 5.27 -12.29
CA ASN A 144 1.42 6.02 -13.47
C ASN A 144 1.43 5.14 -14.73
N LYS A 145 1.92 3.91 -14.63
CA LYS A 145 1.95 2.96 -15.76
C LYS A 145 0.56 2.63 -16.29
N ILE A 146 -0.41 2.38 -15.40
CA ILE A 146 -1.77 2.02 -15.83
C ILE A 146 -2.52 3.24 -16.38
N GLU A 147 -2.28 4.43 -15.83
CA GLU A 147 -2.93 5.65 -16.28
C GLU A 147 -2.35 6.19 -17.60
N GLN A 148 -1.12 5.83 -17.94
CA GLN A 148 -0.49 6.15 -19.22
C GLN A 148 -0.83 5.14 -20.33
N ASN A 149 -1.70 4.15 -20.07
CA ASN A 149 -2.05 3.07 -20.99
C ASN A 149 -0.83 2.27 -21.50
N GLU A 150 0.26 2.16 -20.72
CA GLU A 150 1.42 1.32 -21.07
C GLU A 150 1.19 -0.18 -20.82
N ILE A 151 -0.07 -0.60 -20.79
CA ILE A 151 -0.49 -2.00 -20.66
C ILE A 151 -1.49 -2.27 -21.79
N LEU A 152 -0.95 -2.49 -22.98
CA LEU A 152 -1.59 -3.24 -24.06
C LEU A 152 -0.73 -4.49 -24.31
#